data_AF-A0A1Y1KAV8-F1
#
_entry.id   AF-A0A1Y1KAV8-F1
#
_cell.length_a   1.000
_cell.length_b   1.000
_cell.length_c   1.000
_cell.angle_alpha   90.00
_cell.angle_beta   90.00
_cell.angle_gamma   90.00
#
_symmetry.space_group_name_H-M   'P 1'
#
loop_
_entity.id
_entity.type
_entity.pdbx_description
1 polymer ?
#
loop_
_entity_poly.entity_id
_entity_poly.type
_entity_poly.pdbx_seq_one_letter_code
_entity_poly.pdbx_strand_id
1 'polypeptide(L)'
;RQCERVSTFYGEHGEIHADSRKIVVENFATGETKTYEPTVTDLGHGGGDTGLAQQFVLACDKVKNHGWDGEKAQNEVVGCTIDDVIRSHALVFAAEDARVNKKIVDWRQWWDDNV
;
A
#
# COMPACT_ATOMS: atom_id res chain seq x y z
N ARG A 1 -14.46 -10.51 13.95
CA ARG A 1 -14.89 -9.30 13.21
C ARG A 1 -13.68 -8.79 12.45
N GLN A 2 -13.77 -8.62 11.14
CA GLN A 2 -12.68 -8.05 10.35
C GLN A 2 -12.62 -6.53 10.58
N CYS A 3 -11.42 -5.95 10.66
CA CYS A 3 -11.28 -4.50 10.82
C CYS A 3 -11.87 -3.77 9.60
N GLU A 4 -12.60 -2.69 9.85
CA GLU A 4 -13.03 -1.76 8.81
C GLU A 4 -11.79 -0.95 8.37
N ARG A 5 -11.56 -0.88 7.06
CA ARG A 5 -10.46 -0.13 6.46
C ARG A 5 -11.04 0.88 5.49
N VAL A 6 -10.63 2.12 5.68
CA VAL A 6 -11.09 3.24 4.88
C VAL A 6 -9.87 4.03 4.44
N SER A 7 -9.83 4.38 3.16
CA SER A 7 -8.85 5.30 2.60
C SER A 7 -9.57 6.43 1.89
N THR A 8 -9.19 7.67 2.19
CA THR A 8 -9.67 8.84 1.46
C THR A 8 -8.46 9.65 0.98
N PHE A 9 -8.45 9.97 -0.31
CA PHE A 9 -7.44 10.79 -0.94
C PHE A 9 -8.11 12.04 -1.47
N TYR A 10 -7.60 13.19 -1.05
CA TYR A 10 -8.05 14.50 -1.48
C TYR A 10 -7.06 15.07 -2.50
N GLY A 11 -7.56 15.46 -3.67
CA GLY A 11 -6.77 16.10 -4.72
C GLY A 11 -7.43 17.37 -5.22
N GLU A 12 -6.66 18.20 -5.93
CA GLU A 12 -7.18 19.46 -6.50
C GLU A 12 -8.23 19.26 -7.61
N HIS A 13 -8.30 18.06 -8.18
CA HIS A 13 -9.20 17.71 -9.29
C HIS A 13 -10.28 16.71 -8.91
N GLY A 14 -10.31 16.25 -7.67
CA GLY A 14 -11.22 15.21 -7.26
C GLY A 14 -10.81 14.48 -6.00
N GLU A 15 -11.62 13.51 -5.64
CA GLU A 15 -11.46 12.70 -4.44
C GLU A 15 -11.56 11.21 -4.77
N ILE A 16 -10.84 10.39 -4.00
CA ILE A 16 -10.95 8.94 -4.05
C ILE A 16 -11.29 8.45 -2.65
N HIS A 17 -12.36 7.67 -2.52
CA HIS A 17 -12.75 7.01 -1.29
C HIS A 17 -12.85 5.49 -1.49
N ALA A 18 -12.30 4.71 -0.57
CA ALA A 18 -12.38 3.26 -0.59
C ALA A 18 -12.73 2.70 0.78
N ASP A 19 -13.62 1.69 0.82
CA ASP A 19 -14.14 1.08 2.07
C ASP A 19 -13.95 -0.46 2.12
N SER A 20 -12.99 -0.97 1.36
CA SER A 20 -12.73 -2.41 1.11
C SER A 20 -13.79 -3.15 0.29
N ARG A 21 -14.88 -2.51 -0.14
CA ARG A 21 -15.89 -3.10 -1.04
C ARG A 21 -16.01 -2.33 -2.35
N LYS A 22 -15.99 -1.01 -2.25
CA LYS A 22 -16.05 -0.11 -3.39
C LYS A 22 -14.90 0.88 -3.36
N ILE A 23 -14.55 1.36 -4.54
CA ILE A 23 -13.69 2.52 -4.75
C ILE A 23 -14.54 3.56 -5.49
N VAL A 24 -14.74 4.72 -4.89
CA VAL A 24 -15.51 5.83 -5.46
C VAL A 24 -14.52 6.91 -5.86
N VAL A 25 -14.58 7.33 -7.13
CA VAL A 25 -13.75 8.39 -7.69
C VAL A 25 -14.66 9.52 -8.14
N GLU A 26 -14.45 10.71 -7.59
CA GLU A 26 -15.16 11.93 -7.97
C GLU A 26 -14.23 12.83 -8.78
N ASN A 27 -14.74 13.37 -9.89
CA ASN A 27 -14.04 14.33 -10.74
C ASN A 27 -14.72 15.70 -10.61
N PHE A 28 -14.02 16.68 -10.05
CA PHE A 28 -14.56 18.02 -9.82
C PHE A 28 -14.76 18.83 -11.10
N ALA A 29 -13.96 18.58 -12.14
CA ALA A 29 -14.06 19.31 -13.39
C ALA A 29 -15.34 18.94 -14.17
N THR A 30 -15.81 17.70 -14.03
CA THR A 30 -17.01 17.20 -14.74
C THR A 30 -18.22 17.01 -13.83
N GLY A 31 -18.03 16.93 -12.51
CA GLY A 31 -19.04 16.50 -11.55
C GLY A 31 -19.36 15.00 -11.63
N GLU A 32 -18.60 14.23 -12.42
CA GLU A 32 -18.82 12.80 -12.57
C GLU A 32 -18.34 12.04 -11.33
N THR A 33 -19.15 11.08 -10.87
CA THR A 33 -18.75 10.08 -9.88
C THR A 33 -18.74 8.71 -10.52
N LYS A 34 -17.62 7.99 -10.38
CA LYS A 34 -17.47 6.62 -10.85
C LYS A 34 -17.20 5.68 -9.68
N THR A 35 -17.98 4.62 -9.61
CA THR A 35 -17.84 3.57 -8.59
C THR A 35 -17.27 2.31 -9.23
N TYR A 36 -16.24 1.75 -8.60
CA TYR A 36 -15.67 0.46 -8.91
C TYR A 36 -15.96 -0.51 -7.77
N GLU A 37 -16.36 -1.73 -8.10
CA GLU A 37 -16.64 -2.80 -7.14
C GLU A 37 -15.71 -3.98 -7.46
N PRO A 38 -14.49 -4.00 -6.89
CA PRO A 38 -13.55 -5.09 -7.11
C PRO A 38 -14.13 -6.43 -6.64
N THR A 39 -13.77 -7.51 -7.32
CA THR A 39 -14.17 -8.85 -6.91
C THR A 39 -13.64 -9.15 -5.52
N VAL A 40 -14.54 -9.47 -4.59
CA VAL A 40 -14.18 -9.88 -3.23
C VAL A 40 -13.79 -11.36 -3.25
N THR A 41 -12.61 -11.68 -2.74
CA THR A 41 -12.22 -13.06 -2.44
C THR A 41 -12.35 -13.29 -0.93
N ASP A 42 -12.88 -14.44 -0.52
CA ASP A 42 -13.36 -14.67 0.86
C ASP A 42 -12.26 -15.11 1.85
N LEU A 43 -11.00 -15.20 1.43
CA LEU A 43 -9.89 -15.72 2.22
C LEU A 43 -8.88 -14.62 2.60
N GLY A 44 -8.63 -14.46 3.91
CA GLY A 44 -7.48 -13.72 4.46
C GLY A 44 -7.53 -12.19 4.25
N HIS A 45 -7.83 -11.43 5.29
CA HIS A 45 -7.83 -9.95 5.27
C HIS A 45 -8.61 -9.31 4.10
N GLY A 46 -9.68 -9.95 3.62
CA GLY A 46 -10.52 -9.44 2.52
C GLY A 46 -9.94 -9.75 1.13
N GLY A 47 -9.15 -10.81 1.03
CA GLY A 47 -8.49 -11.23 -0.21
C GLY A 47 -7.05 -10.77 -0.35
N GLY A 48 -6.58 -9.89 0.54
CA GLY A 48 -5.24 -9.32 0.48
C GLY A 48 -4.12 -10.37 0.58
N ASP A 49 -4.25 -11.32 1.50
CA ASP A 49 -3.22 -12.36 1.70
C ASP A 49 -3.09 -13.26 0.47
N THR A 50 -4.24 -13.65 -0.09
CA THR A 50 -4.30 -14.46 -1.32
C THR A 50 -3.70 -13.70 -2.50
N GLY A 51 -4.05 -12.42 -2.66
CA GLY A 51 -3.52 -11.57 -3.72
C GLY A 51 -1.99 -11.42 -3.63
N LEU A 52 -1.45 -11.16 -2.44
CA LEU A 52 0.00 -11.06 -2.24
C LEU A 52 0.73 -12.39 -2.51
N ALA A 53 0.17 -13.52 -2.04
CA ALA A 53 0.74 -14.83 -2.32
C ALA A 53 0.76 -15.14 -3.83
N GLN A 54 -0.32 -14.77 -4.55
CA GLN A 54 -0.38 -14.90 -6.01
C GLN A 54 0.69 -14.04 -6.70
N GLN A 55 0.84 -12.77 -6.31
CA GLN A 55 1.90 -11.90 -6.87
C GLN A 55 3.29 -12.45 -6.60
N PHE A 56 3.56 -13.00 -5.41
CA PHE A 56 4.83 -13.62 -5.10
C PHE A 56 5.14 -14.84 -5.98
N VAL A 57 4.15 -15.72 -6.20
CA VAL A 57 4.31 -16.88 -7.10
C VAL A 57 4.54 -16.41 -8.54
N LEU A 58 3.82 -15.38 -9.00
CA LEU A 58 4.02 -14.79 -10.32
C LEU A 58 5.43 -14.18 -10.47
N ALA A 59 5.94 -13.50 -9.44
CA ALA A 59 7.31 -13.00 -9.44
C ALA A 59 8.33 -14.15 -9.57
N CYS A 60 8.12 -15.25 -8.82
CA CYS A 60 8.95 -16.45 -8.94
C CYS A 60 8.91 -17.05 -10.36
N ASP A 61 7.73 -17.10 -10.97
CA ASP A 61 7.57 -17.55 -12.35
C ASP A 61 8.33 -16.66 -13.35
N LYS A 62 8.26 -15.32 -13.21
CA LYS A 62 9.03 -14.40 -14.05
C LYS A 62 10.53 -14.66 -13.99
N VAL A 63 11.06 -14.94 -12.80
CA VAL A 63 12.48 -15.27 -12.62
C VAL A 63 12.81 -16.64 -13.21
N LYS A 64 12.05 -17.68 -12.85
CA LYS A 64 12.39 -19.07 -13.19
C LYS A 64 12.13 -19.43 -14.65
N ASN A 65 11.08 -18.88 -15.24
CA ASN A 65 10.56 -19.32 -16.53
C ASN A 65 10.65 -18.25 -17.63
N HIS A 66 10.81 -16.97 -17.26
CA HIS A 66 10.84 -15.85 -18.20
C HIS A 66 12.14 -15.03 -18.21
N GLY A 67 13.16 -15.47 -17.46
CA GLY A 67 14.50 -14.89 -17.49
C GLY A 67 14.61 -13.50 -16.87
N TRP A 68 13.65 -13.10 -16.03
CA TRP A 68 13.77 -11.86 -15.28
C TRP A 68 14.77 -12.02 -14.13
N ASP A 69 15.47 -10.95 -13.78
CA ASP A 69 16.16 -10.89 -12.51
C ASP A 69 15.16 -10.73 -11.34
N GLY A 70 15.62 -11.07 -10.13
CA GLY A 70 14.77 -11.06 -8.94
C GLY A 70 14.30 -9.65 -8.55
N GLU A 71 15.13 -8.64 -8.74
CA GLU A 71 14.83 -7.25 -8.37
C GLU A 71 13.70 -6.69 -9.25
N LYS A 72 13.79 -6.88 -10.56
CA LYS A 72 12.74 -6.52 -11.50
C LYS A 72 11.43 -7.25 -11.19
N ALA A 73 11.49 -8.55 -10.93
CA ALA A 73 10.29 -9.34 -10.62
C ALA A 73 9.62 -8.87 -9.32
N GLN A 74 10.38 -8.59 -8.28
CA GLN A 74 9.89 -8.00 -7.03
C GLN A 74 9.20 -6.65 -7.30
N ASN A 75 9.90 -5.71 -7.95
CA ASN A 75 9.45 -4.34 -8.10
C ASN A 75 8.20 -4.22 -8.99
N GLU A 76 8.13 -5.00 -10.06
CA GLU A 76 7.06 -4.89 -11.06
C GLU A 76 5.85 -5.79 -10.74
N VAL A 77 6.05 -6.93 -10.08
CA VAL A 77 4.96 -7.90 -9.82
C VAL A 77 4.45 -7.79 -8.39
N VAL A 78 5.35 -7.80 -7.40
CA VAL A 78 4.96 -7.64 -5.99
C VAL A 78 4.62 -6.18 -5.68
N GLY A 79 5.34 -5.24 -6.32
CA GLY A 79 5.08 -3.81 -6.18
C GLY A 79 5.66 -3.18 -4.92
N CYS A 80 6.65 -3.82 -4.28
CA CYS A 80 7.36 -3.25 -3.14
C CYS A 80 8.85 -3.61 -3.13
N THR A 81 9.69 -2.63 -2.85
CA THR A 81 11.13 -2.83 -2.68
C THR A 81 11.46 -3.25 -1.24
N ILE A 82 12.67 -3.74 -1.00
CA ILE A 82 13.15 -3.96 0.38
C ILE A 82 13.25 -2.63 1.14
N ASP A 83 13.58 -1.53 0.47
CA ASP A 83 13.64 -0.19 1.07
C ASP A 83 12.26 0.24 1.57
N ASP A 84 11.19 0.02 0.80
CA ASP A 84 9.80 0.28 1.25
C ASP A 84 9.45 -0.50 2.52
N VAL A 85 9.87 -1.78 2.59
CA VAL A 85 9.66 -2.62 3.76
C VAL A 85 10.40 -2.06 4.97
N ILE A 86 11.68 -1.69 4.83
CA ILE A 86 12.45 -1.10 5.94
C ILE A 86 11.86 0.24 6.36
N ARG A 87 11.51 1.12 5.42
CA ARG A 87 10.87 2.41 5.71
C ARG A 87 9.57 2.25 6.47
N SER A 88 8.72 1.30 6.09
CA SER A 88 7.46 1.05 6.80
C SER A 88 7.67 0.64 8.25
N HIS A 89 8.70 -0.16 8.56
CA HIS A 89 9.04 -0.56 9.93
C HIS A 89 9.67 0.60 10.71
N ALA A 90 10.60 1.32 10.10
CA ALA A 90 11.24 2.48 10.71
C ALA A 90 10.21 3.57 11.07
N LEU A 91 9.19 3.77 10.25
CA LEU A 91 8.08 4.68 10.54
C LEU A 91 7.34 4.34 11.84
N VAL A 92 7.21 3.05 12.20
CA VAL A 92 6.60 2.64 13.47
C VAL A 92 7.43 3.14 14.67
N PHE A 93 8.76 3.06 14.57
CA PHE A 93 9.65 3.57 15.62
C PHE A 93 9.67 5.09 15.68
N ALA A 94 9.65 5.77 14.54
CA ALA A 94 9.54 7.23 14.48
C ALA A 94 8.22 7.71 15.10
N ALA A 95 7.11 7.02 14.81
CA ALA A 95 5.81 7.30 15.41
C ALA A 95 5.81 7.04 16.93
N GLU A 96 6.50 6.01 17.39
CA GLU A 96 6.64 5.72 18.82
C GLU A 96 7.48 6.78 19.55
N ASP A 97 8.59 7.24 18.95
CA ASP A 97 9.38 8.37 19.46
C ASP A 97 8.52 9.64 19.56
N ALA A 98 7.75 9.94 18.51
CA ALA A 98 6.79 11.05 18.50
C ALA A 98 5.76 10.93 19.63
N ARG A 99 5.20 9.74 19.84
CA ARG A 99 4.16 9.47 20.85
C ARG A 99 4.70 9.60 22.27
N VAL A 100 5.85 8.98 22.57
CA VAL A 100 6.47 8.98 23.90
C VAL A 100 6.93 10.37 24.29
N ASN A 101 7.56 11.09 23.36
CA ASN A 101 8.10 12.42 23.61
C ASN A 101 7.11 13.56 23.32
N LYS A 102 5.90 13.24 22.85
CA LYS A 102 4.83 14.20 22.51
C LYS A 102 5.32 15.32 21.59
N LYS A 103 6.11 14.94 20.57
CA LYS A 103 6.75 15.87 19.63
C LYS A 103 6.38 15.52 18.19
N ILE A 104 6.50 16.51 17.32
CA ILE A 104 6.54 16.26 15.87
C ILE A 104 7.95 15.77 15.55
N VAL A 105 8.03 14.70 14.75
CA VAL A 105 9.28 14.15 14.26
C VAL A 105 9.45 14.54 12.80
N ASP A 106 10.59 15.16 12.46
CA ASP A 106 11.00 15.29 11.07
C ASP A 106 11.50 13.93 10.58
N TRP A 107 10.85 13.40 9.55
CA TRP A 107 11.14 12.06 9.04
C TRP A 107 12.57 11.91 8.55
N ARG A 108 13.08 12.88 7.79
CA ARG A 108 14.40 12.78 7.17
C ARG A 108 15.49 12.84 8.23
N GLN A 109 15.37 13.79 9.15
CA GLN A 109 16.31 13.89 10.26
C GLN A 109 16.27 12.65 11.15
N TRP A 110 15.08 12.17 11.50
CA TRP A 110 14.96 10.97 12.34
C TRP A 110 15.55 9.74 11.65
N TRP A 111 15.35 9.58 10.35
CA TRP A 111 15.96 8.51 9.57
C TRP A 111 17.49 8.57 9.63
N ASP A 112 18.08 9.72 9.30
CA ASP A 112 19.53 9.91 9.26
C ASP A 112 20.20 9.69 10.64
N ASP A 113 19.47 9.94 11.74
CA ASP A 113 19.97 9.77 13.11
C ASP A 113 19.82 8.34 13.66
N ASN A 114 18.92 7.50 13.12
CA ASN A 114 18.49 6.23 13.76
C ASN A 114 18.63 4.97 12.88
N VAL A 115 18.84 5.10 11.58
CA VAL A 115 18.92 3.97 10.63
C VAL A 115 20.29 3.97 9.95
#